data_AF-A8V0P6-F1
#
_entry.id   AF-A8V0P6-F1
#
_cell.length_a   1.000
_cell.length_b   1.000
_cell.length_c   1.000
_cell.angle_alpha   90.00
_cell.angle_beta   90.00
_cell.angle_gamma   90.00
#
_symmetry.space_group_name_H-M   'P 1'
#
loop_
_entity.id
_entity.type
_entity.pdbx_description
1 polymer ?
#
loop_
_entity_poly.entity_id
_entity_poly.type
_entity_poly.pdbx_seq_one_letter_code
_entity_poly.pdbx_strand_id
1 'polypeptide(L)'
;MFTFLKKINEVRDKVMSTEILIKAKADKKLLEECLEIAKDFEEKLSAYKETSYISQINKMAGQEPVHCPPLVIDIIKQALDVAEETDGLYDPTIGVLTQRTYGFGTGRERIPREEELKVKKELVNYKNVEVYTTSVFLTK
;
A
#
# COMPACT_ATOMS: atom_id res chain seq x y z
N MET A 1 -21.12 8.96 -43.39
CA MET A 1 -19.90 8.81 -42.58
C MET A 1 -20.07 9.67 -41.34
N PHE A 2 -20.63 9.13 -40.27
CA PHE A 2 -20.82 9.85 -39.01
C PHE A 2 -19.64 9.57 -38.09
N THR A 3 -18.70 10.50 -38.00
CA THR A 3 -17.63 10.46 -37.02
C THR A 3 -18.26 10.84 -35.67
N PHE A 4 -18.69 9.85 -34.89
CA PHE A 4 -19.04 10.07 -33.48
C PHE A 4 -17.77 10.55 -32.75
N LEU A 5 -17.63 11.86 -32.58
CA LEU A 5 -16.71 12.41 -31.60
C LEU A 5 -17.16 11.91 -30.23
N LYS A 6 -16.60 10.78 -29.75
CA LYS A 6 -16.81 10.34 -28.36
C LYS A 6 -16.55 11.55 -27.46
N LYS A 7 -17.57 11.93 -26.68
CA LYS A 7 -17.47 13.01 -25.69
C LYS A 7 -16.43 12.60 -24.65
N ILE A 8 -15.63 13.56 -24.17
CA ILE A 8 -14.77 13.32 -23.00
C ILE A 8 -15.69 13.22 -21.79
N ASN A 9 -15.66 12.08 -21.11
CA ASN A 9 -16.35 11.86 -19.85
C ASN A 9 -15.34 12.00 -18.70
N GLU A 10 -15.87 12.29 -17.51
CA GLU A 10 -15.10 12.37 -16.28
C GLU A 10 -15.86 11.78 -15.09
N VAL A 11 -15.12 11.22 -14.15
CA VAL A 11 -15.60 10.71 -12.86
C VAL A 11 -14.63 11.12 -11.77
N ARG A 12 -15.16 11.33 -10.56
CA ARG A 12 -14.38 11.69 -9.37
C ARG A 12 -14.87 10.88 -8.20
N ASP A 13 -13.96 10.43 -7.37
CA ASP A 13 -14.29 9.84 -6.07
C ASP A 13 -13.13 10.01 -5.09
N LYS A 14 -13.43 9.83 -3.81
CA LYS A 14 -12.42 9.81 -2.75
C LYS A 14 -11.92 8.39 -2.54
N VAL A 15 -10.61 8.20 -2.68
CA VAL A 15 -9.92 6.91 -2.49
C VAL A 15 -8.58 7.20 -1.81
N MET A 16 -8.17 6.38 -0.84
CA MET A 16 -6.91 6.55 -0.09
C MET A 16 -6.74 7.97 0.49
N SER A 17 -7.81 8.52 1.09
CA SER A 17 -7.84 9.88 1.67
C SER A 17 -7.51 11.02 0.69
N THR A 18 -7.55 10.77 -0.63
CA THR A 18 -7.36 11.77 -1.68
C THR A 18 -8.49 11.72 -2.70
N GLU A 19 -8.59 12.72 -3.58
CA GLU A 19 -9.53 12.72 -4.70
C GLU A 19 -8.84 12.19 -5.96
N ILE A 20 -9.46 11.19 -6.61
CA ILE A 20 -9.04 10.68 -7.91
C ILE A 20 -9.97 11.23 -8.98
N LEU A 21 -9.40 11.84 -10.03
CA LEU A 21 -10.11 12.25 -11.25
C LEU A 21 -9.68 11.34 -12.40
N ILE A 22 -10.65 10.67 -13.03
CA ILE A 22 -10.44 9.95 -14.29
C ILE A 22 -11.19 10.68 -15.39
N LYS A 23 -10.46 11.09 -16.43
CA LYS A 23 -10.99 11.84 -17.57
C LYS A 23 -10.51 11.23 -18.87
N ALA A 24 -11.44 10.73 -19.68
CA ALA A 24 -11.09 10.04 -20.91
C ALA A 24 -12.20 10.13 -21.97
N LYS A 25 -11.80 9.93 -23.22
CA LYS A 25 -12.72 9.78 -24.36
C LYS A 25 -13.26 8.34 -24.42
N ALA A 26 -14.01 7.95 -23.41
CA ALA A 26 -14.58 6.62 -23.26
C ALA A 26 -15.93 6.67 -22.53
N ASP A 27 -16.67 5.57 -22.52
CA ASP A 27 -17.98 5.50 -21.87
C ASP A 27 -17.86 5.71 -20.37
N LYS A 28 -18.75 6.51 -19.78
CA LYS A 28 -18.70 6.85 -18.35
C LYS A 28 -18.65 5.62 -17.44
N LYS A 29 -19.37 4.56 -17.82
CA LYS A 29 -19.36 3.27 -17.11
C LYS A 29 -17.96 2.66 -16.99
N LEU A 30 -17.15 2.72 -18.05
CA LEU A 30 -15.77 2.23 -18.02
C LEU A 30 -14.91 3.03 -17.02
N LEU A 31 -15.13 4.34 -16.95
CA LEU A 31 -14.44 5.21 -16.00
C LEU A 31 -14.86 4.88 -14.55
N GLU A 32 -16.14 4.59 -14.32
CA GLU A 32 -16.64 4.12 -13.02
C GLU A 32 -16.01 2.77 -12.64
N GLU A 33 -15.88 1.83 -13.57
CA GLU A 33 -15.15 0.56 -13.36
C GLU A 33 -13.67 0.77 -13.00
N CYS A 34 -12.99 1.76 -13.59
CA CYS A 34 -11.62 2.12 -13.19
C CYS A 34 -11.53 2.67 -11.76
N LEU A 35 -12.52 3.43 -11.30
CA LEU A 35 -12.57 3.89 -9.91
C LEU A 35 -12.74 2.73 -8.94
N GLU A 36 -13.54 1.72 -9.30
CA GLU A 36 -13.70 0.53 -8.47
C GLU A 36 -12.39 -0.26 -8.32
N ILE A 37 -11.53 -0.28 -9.35
CA ILE A 37 -10.17 -0.84 -9.23
C ILE A 37 -9.36 -0.05 -8.19
N ALA A 38 -9.42 1.28 -8.19
CA ALA A 38 -8.69 2.09 -7.20
C ALA A 38 -9.17 1.82 -5.76
N LYS A 39 -10.49 1.66 -5.57
CA LYS A 39 -11.06 1.28 -4.26
C LYS A 39 -10.62 -0.11 -3.83
N ASP A 40 -10.59 -1.07 -4.75
CA ASP A 40 -10.13 -2.43 -4.50
C ASP A 40 -8.65 -2.47 -4.08
N PHE A 41 -7.80 -1.62 -4.69
CA PHE A 41 -6.42 -1.42 -4.25
C PHE A 41 -6.37 -0.91 -2.81
N GLU A 42 -7.19 0.07 -2.44
CA GLU A 42 -7.24 0.58 -1.07
C GLU A 42 -7.64 -0.52 -0.07
N GLU A 43 -8.66 -1.31 -0.38
CA GLU A 43 -9.09 -2.43 0.47
C GLU A 43 -7.95 -3.44 0.69
N LYS A 44 -7.22 -3.78 -0.37
CA LYS A 44 -6.15 -4.79 -0.29
C LYS A 44 -4.86 -4.27 0.33
N LEU A 45 -4.50 -3.01 0.09
CA LEU A 45 -3.14 -2.49 0.32
C LEU A 45 -3.05 -1.40 1.38
N SER A 46 -4.16 -0.89 1.89
CA SER A 46 -4.12 0.21 2.86
C SER A 46 -3.45 -0.23 4.16
N ALA A 47 -2.39 0.48 4.55
CA ALA A 47 -1.75 0.29 5.87
C ALA A 47 -2.63 0.79 7.04
N TYR A 48 -3.75 1.47 6.75
CA TYR A 48 -4.66 2.03 7.75
C TYR A 48 -5.96 1.22 7.90
N LYS A 49 -6.30 0.36 6.94
CA LYS A 49 -7.47 -0.54 7.04
C LYS A 49 -7.07 -1.83 7.71
N GLU A 50 -7.75 -2.18 8.80
CA GLU A 50 -7.42 -3.38 9.58
C GLU A 50 -7.64 -4.69 8.82
N THR A 51 -8.51 -4.65 7.81
CA THR A 51 -8.88 -5.77 6.92
C THR A 51 -7.92 -5.98 5.77
N SER A 52 -7.02 -5.04 5.49
CA SER A 52 -6.09 -5.14 4.35
C SER A 52 -5.06 -6.24 4.54
N TYR A 53 -4.48 -6.71 3.42
CA TYR A 53 -3.40 -7.69 3.46
C TYR A 53 -2.14 -7.11 4.12
N ILE A 54 -1.84 -5.83 3.92
CA ILE A 54 -0.71 -5.16 4.57
C ILE A 54 -0.89 -5.15 6.10
N SER A 55 -2.10 -4.86 6.59
CA SER A 55 -2.39 -4.93 8.02
C SER A 55 -2.31 -6.34 8.57
N GLN A 56 -2.75 -7.35 7.81
CA GLN A 56 -2.65 -8.75 8.21
C GLN A 56 -1.19 -9.21 8.28
N ILE A 57 -0.36 -8.91 7.28
CA ILE A 57 1.09 -9.21 7.29
C ILE A 57 1.75 -8.57 8.52
N ASN A 58 1.46 -7.30 8.78
CA ASN A 58 2.00 -6.59 9.95
C ASN A 58 1.56 -7.21 11.29
N LYS A 59 0.34 -7.75 11.38
CA LYS A 59 -0.17 -8.42 12.60
C LYS A 59 0.50 -9.78 12.84
N MET A 60 0.90 -10.48 11.76
CA MET A 60 1.53 -11.80 11.81
C MET A 60 3.06 -11.75 11.75
N ALA A 61 3.64 -10.55 11.81
CA ALA A 61 5.07 -10.32 11.89
C ALA A 61 5.72 -11.18 12.99
N GLY A 62 6.79 -11.90 12.63
CA GLY A 62 7.51 -12.83 13.51
C GLY A 62 6.74 -14.09 13.91
N GLN A 63 5.52 -14.31 13.41
CA GLN A 63 4.67 -15.44 13.78
C GLN A 63 4.53 -16.46 12.64
N GLU A 64 3.92 -16.07 11.52
CA GLU A 64 3.70 -16.97 10.38
C GLU A 64 3.47 -16.22 9.05
N PRO A 65 3.73 -16.85 7.90
CA PRO A 65 3.41 -16.28 6.58
C PRO A 65 1.91 -16.06 6.37
N VAL A 66 1.55 -14.95 5.70
CA VAL A 66 0.17 -14.61 5.34
C VAL A 66 -0.10 -14.90 3.87
N HIS A 67 -1.13 -15.69 3.58
CA HIS A 67 -1.57 -15.96 2.20
C HIS A 67 -2.14 -14.70 1.55
N CYS A 68 -1.67 -14.38 0.34
CA CYS A 68 -2.00 -13.14 -0.36
C CYS A 68 -2.38 -13.41 -1.82
N PRO A 69 -3.30 -12.62 -2.40
CA PRO A 69 -3.63 -12.73 -3.82
C PRO A 69 -2.44 -12.28 -4.69
N PRO A 70 -2.37 -12.74 -5.96
CA PRO A 70 -1.25 -12.43 -6.85
C PRO A 70 -0.91 -10.94 -6.94
N LEU A 71 -1.92 -10.07 -7.01
CA LEU A 71 -1.73 -8.62 -7.03
C LEU A 71 -0.89 -8.09 -5.85
N VAL A 72 -1.15 -8.60 -4.64
CA VAL A 72 -0.43 -8.17 -3.43
C VAL A 72 1.01 -8.69 -3.45
N ILE A 73 1.20 -9.94 -3.90
CA ILE A 73 2.53 -10.53 -4.08
C ILE A 73 3.36 -9.69 -5.07
N ASP A 74 2.79 -9.34 -6.22
CA ASP A 74 3.50 -8.61 -7.28
C ASP A 74 3.87 -7.19 -6.84
N ILE A 75 2.99 -6.51 -6.10
CA ILE A 75 3.27 -5.17 -5.57
C ILE A 75 4.37 -5.21 -4.51
N ILE A 76 4.35 -6.19 -3.61
CA ILE A 76 5.38 -6.33 -2.58
C ILE A 76 6.74 -6.64 -3.24
N LYS A 77 6.78 -7.53 -4.25
CA LYS A 77 8.01 -7.79 -5.01
C LYS A 77 8.56 -6.51 -5.63
N GLN A 78 7.72 -5.73 -6.32
CA GLN A 78 8.16 -4.44 -6.90
C GLN A 78 8.68 -3.48 -5.85
N ALA A 79 8.05 -3.41 -4.67
CA ALA A 79 8.54 -2.57 -3.58
C ALA A 79 9.92 -3.04 -3.07
N LEU A 80 10.16 -4.35 -2.98
CA LEU A 80 11.45 -4.91 -2.59
C LEU A 80 12.52 -4.70 -3.67
N ASP A 81 12.16 -4.81 -4.94
CA ASP A 81 13.07 -4.53 -6.07
C ASP A 81 13.55 -3.06 -5.99
N VAL A 82 12.63 -2.11 -5.78
CA VAL A 82 12.99 -0.69 -5.60
C VAL A 82 13.82 -0.47 -4.33
N ALA A 83 13.55 -1.21 -3.25
CA ALA A 83 14.35 -1.11 -2.04
C ALA A 83 15.80 -1.57 -2.27
N GLU A 84 15.99 -2.66 -3.01
CA GLU A 84 17.31 -3.16 -3.41
C GLU A 84 18.02 -2.20 -4.37
N GLU A 85 17.33 -1.70 -5.41
CA GLU A 85 17.89 -0.75 -6.39
C GLU A 85 18.34 0.56 -5.77
N THR A 86 17.77 0.92 -4.61
CA THR A 86 18.06 2.17 -3.92
C THR A 86 18.95 1.98 -2.68
N ASP A 87 19.55 0.80 -2.49
CA ASP A 87 20.35 0.44 -1.31
C ASP A 87 19.63 0.76 0.01
N GLY A 88 18.31 0.57 0.06
CA GLY A 88 17.46 0.82 1.22
C GLY A 88 17.09 2.29 1.46
N LEU A 89 17.38 3.23 0.54
CA LEU A 89 16.86 4.60 0.63
C LEU A 89 15.33 4.62 0.56
N TYR A 90 14.76 3.74 -0.25
CA TYR A 90 13.36 3.33 -0.14
C TYR A 90 13.29 2.05 0.69
N ASP A 91 12.49 2.05 1.77
CA ASP A 91 12.23 0.84 2.55
C ASP A 91 10.72 0.73 2.87
N PRO A 92 10.00 -0.28 2.32
CA PRO A 92 8.57 -0.45 2.55
C PRO A 92 8.22 -0.87 4.00
N THR A 93 9.20 -1.27 4.81
CA THR A 93 9.02 -1.65 6.23
C THR A 93 9.05 -0.46 7.18
N ILE A 94 9.26 0.76 6.67
CA ILE A 94 9.30 2.01 7.46
C ILE A 94 8.01 2.31 8.25
N GLY A 95 6.91 1.62 7.94
CA GLY A 95 5.60 1.77 8.58
C GLY A 95 5.62 1.73 10.11
N VAL A 96 6.55 0.96 10.70
CA VAL A 96 6.74 0.91 12.16
C VAL A 96 7.19 2.25 12.73
N LEU A 97 8.07 2.98 12.05
CA LEU A 97 8.48 4.31 12.49
C LEU A 97 7.36 5.33 12.22
N THR A 98 6.76 5.33 11.04
CA THR A 98 5.79 6.36 10.66
C THR A 98 4.46 6.23 11.41
N GLN A 99 3.73 5.13 11.24
CA GLN A 99 2.37 4.97 11.76
C GLN A 99 2.34 4.53 13.22
N ARG A 100 3.24 3.63 13.62
CA ARG A 100 3.21 3.04 14.98
C ARG A 100 3.94 3.88 16.01
N THR A 101 5.02 4.54 15.61
CA THR A 101 5.87 5.32 16.53
C THR A 101 5.57 6.81 16.46
N TYR A 102 5.66 7.44 15.29
CA TYR A 102 5.31 8.85 15.13
C TYR A 102 3.80 9.12 15.08
N GLY A 103 2.98 8.12 14.72
CA GLY A 103 1.52 8.25 14.66
C GLY A 103 1.00 8.99 13.43
N PHE A 104 1.80 9.14 12.37
CA PHE A 104 1.41 9.89 11.17
C PHE A 104 0.15 9.35 10.52
N GLY A 105 -0.81 10.24 10.26
CA GLY A 105 -2.07 9.90 9.58
C GLY A 105 -3.06 9.17 10.49
N THR A 106 -2.79 9.10 11.80
CA THR A 106 -3.67 8.42 12.78
C THR A 106 -4.40 9.38 13.72
N GLY A 107 -4.11 10.68 13.66
CA GLY A 107 -4.62 11.68 14.61
C GLY A 107 -4.00 11.61 16.00
N ARG A 108 -2.93 10.81 16.15
CA ARG A 108 -2.15 10.60 17.39
C ARG A 108 -0.68 10.92 17.17
N GLU A 109 -0.41 11.91 16.31
CA GLU A 109 0.94 12.35 15.98
C GLU A 109 1.69 12.82 17.23
N ARG A 110 2.94 12.39 17.38
CA ARG A 110 3.78 12.76 18.52
C ARG A 110 5.26 12.74 18.17
N ILE A 111 6.06 13.31 19.07
CA ILE A 111 7.51 13.13 19.08
C ILE A 111 7.84 11.94 20.01
N PRO A 112 8.39 10.83 19.49
CA PRO A 112 8.78 9.68 20.29
C PRO A 112 10.03 9.93 21.13
N ARG A 113 10.23 9.10 22.17
CA ARG A 113 11.48 9.12 22.95
C ARG A 113 12.60 8.46 22.17
N GLU A 114 13.85 8.87 22.40
CA GLU A 114 15.01 8.31 21.71
C GLU A 114 15.16 6.80 21.91
N GLU A 115 14.91 6.31 23.13
CA GLU A 115 14.96 4.88 23.46
C GLU A 115 13.96 4.07 22.62
N GLU A 116 12.75 4.60 22.44
CA GLU A 116 11.72 3.99 21.60
C GLU A 116 12.16 3.95 20.14
N LEU A 117 12.69 5.07 19.63
CA LEU A 117 13.19 5.14 18.24
C LEU A 117 14.30 4.14 17.99
N LYS A 118 15.23 3.96 18.95
CA LYS A 118 16.34 3.03 18.81
C LYS A 118 15.84 1.60 18.59
N VAL A 119 14.91 1.14 19.42
CA VAL A 119 14.31 -0.20 19.31
C VAL A 119 13.54 -0.36 17.99
N LYS A 120 12.77 0.66 17.60
CA LYS A 120 11.91 0.56 16.40
C LYS A 120 12.69 0.66 15.09
N LYS A 121 13.83 1.33 15.07
CA LYS A 121 14.74 1.37 13.91
C LYS A 121 15.27 -0.02 13.54
N GLU A 122 15.47 -0.90 14.52
CA GLU A 122 15.95 -2.28 14.27
C GLU A 122 14.93 -3.15 13.51
N LEU A 123 13.66 -2.72 13.47
CA LEU A 123 12.59 -3.38 12.73
C LEU A 123 12.45 -2.89 11.29
N VAL A 124 13.14 -1.81 10.91
CA VAL A 124 13.14 -1.27 9.53
C VAL A 124 14.26 -1.92 8.75
N ASN A 125 13.90 -2.91 7.94
CA ASN A 125 14.80 -3.60 7.04
C ASN A 125 13.97 -4.43 6.04
N TYR A 126 13.90 -3.96 4.80
CA TYR A 126 13.21 -4.67 3.72
C TYR A 126 13.70 -6.12 3.51
N LYS A 127 14.94 -6.45 3.91
CA LYS A 127 15.47 -7.82 3.86
C LYS A 127 14.81 -8.80 4.85
N ASN A 128 13.99 -8.29 5.77
CA ASN A 128 13.15 -9.11 6.65
C ASN A 128 11.83 -9.54 5.98
N VAL A 129 11.57 -9.13 4.73
CA VAL A 129 10.37 -9.50 3.98
C VAL A 129 10.70 -10.68 3.07
N GLU A 130 10.12 -11.84 3.37
CA GLU A 130 10.21 -13.03 2.54
C GLU A 130 8.93 -13.18 1.71
N VAL A 131 9.10 -13.32 0.39
CA VAL A 131 7.98 -13.49 -0.54
C VAL A 131 8.01 -14.89 -1.13
N TYR A 132 6.95 -15.65 -0.89
CA TYR A 132 6.69 -16.96 -1.47
C TYR A 132 5.71 -16.84 -2.65
N THR A 133 5.44 -17.95 -3.33
CA THR A 133 4.53 -17.98 -4.48
C THR A 133 3.14 -17.40 -4.16
N THR A 134 2.62 -17.66 -2.96
CA THR A 134 1.27 -17.26 -2.57
C THR A 134 1.19 -16.67 -1.17
N SER A 135 2.32 -16.38 -0.52
CA SER A 135 2.34 -15.81 0.82
C SER A 135 3.52 -14.87 1.04
N VAL A 136 3.38 -14.00 2.04
CA VAL A 136 4.43 -13.08 2.48
C VAL A 136 4.66 -13.28 3.96
N PHE A 137 5.93 -13.30 4.36
CA PHE A 137 6.33 -13.38 5.76
C PHE A 137 7.22 -12.19 6.12
N LEU A 138 6.84 -11.48 7.18
CA LEU A 138 7.70 -10.49 7.81
C LEU A 138 8.38 -11.18 8.99
N THR A 139 9.69 -11.38 8.93
CA THR A 139 10.40 -12.25 9.89
C THR A 139 10.54 -11.64 11.30
N LYS A 140 10.21 -10.35 11.47
CA LYS A 140 10.34 -9.59 12.72
C LYS A 140 9.19 -8.64 12.92
#